data_AF-A0A357IV16-F1
#
_entry.id   AF-A0A357IV16-F1
#
_cell.length_a   1.000
_cell.length_b   1.000
_cell.length_c   1.000
_cell.angle_alpha   90.00
_cell.angle_beta   90.00
_cell.angle_gamma   90.00
#
_symmetry.space_group_name_H-M   'P 1'
#
loop_
_entity.id
_entity.type
_entity.pdbx_description
1 polymer ?
#
loop_
_entity_poly.entity_id
_entity_poly.type
_entity_poly.pdbx_seq_one_letter_code
_entity_poly.pdbx_strand_id
1 'polypeptide(L)'
;MESSFQRALEFARSIRTRHLRIGPTIEVGQPLTVENGPGPGLSEDDKQQLSYWLNELGPYRKGPFSFFGEEVASHWNSDAKWKHCNPYLAEDPAIRSGDVLDLGCNNGYYLIRLLELKQSGQIYGLDPAPPFYRQFRFLQEMLEPGHPVRNIKFIPADHQALKGPQKRTAGLNHS
;
A
#
# COMPACT_ATOMS: atom_id res chain seq x y z
N MET A 1 24.69 12.77 0.78
CA MET A 1 24.43 11.59 -0.06
C MET A 1 22.95 11.25 0.07
N GLU A 2 22.21 11.22 -1.04
CA GLU A 2 20.81 10.79 -1.08
C GLU A 2 20.70 9.32 -0.64
N SER A 3 19.75 8.97 0.23
CA SER A 3 19.55 7.58 0.65
C SER A 3 19.04 6.73 -0.52
N SER A 4 19.35 5.43 -0.54
CA SER A 4 18.89 4.51 -1.60
C SER A 4 17.36 4.55 -1.78
N PHE A 5 16.61 4.63 -0.68
CA PHE A 5 15.15 4.70 -0.73
C PHE A 5 14.64 6.02 -1.31
N GLN A 6 15.32 7.14 -1.09
CA GLN A 6 14.91 8.41 -1.67
C GLN A 6 15.04 8.40 -3.20
N ARG A 7 16.09 7.77 -3.75
CA ARG A 7 16.21 7.53 -5.19
C ARG A 7 15.10 6.64 -5.73
N ALA A 8 14.70 5.61 -4.99
CA ALA A 8 13.55 4.79 -5.36
C ALA A 8 12.26 5.64 -5.44
N LEU A 9 12.05 6.55 -4.49
CA LEU A 9 10.89 7.45 -4.53
C LEU A 9 10.97 8.46 -5.69
N GLU A 10 12.15 8.95 -6.04
CA GLU A 10 12.33 9.82 -7.21
C GLU A 10 11.99 9.10 -8.50
N PHE A 11 12.46 7.87 -8.65
CA PHE A 11 12.09 7.01 -9.76
C PHE A 11 10.58 6.74 -9.79
N ALA A 12 9.95 6.36 -8.67
CA ALA A 12 8.49 6.17 -8.62
C ALA A 12 7.74 7.42 -9.09
N ARG A 13 8.24 8.61 -8.77
CA ARG A 13 7.66 9.89 -9.21
C ARG A 13 7.85 10.17 -10.71
N SER A 14 8.92 9.68 -11.34
CA SER A 14 9.18 9.88 -12.77
C SER A 14 8.25 9.04 -13.65
N ILE A 15 7.77 7.91 -13.15
CA ILE A 15 6.87 6.98 -13.87
C ILE A 15 5.41 7.05 -13.40
N ARG A 16 4.95 8.20 -12.90
CA ARG A 16 3.61 8.33 -12.30
C ARG A 16 2.47 7.91 -13.22
N THR A 17 1.43 7.36 -12.62
CA THR A 17 0.22 6.91 -13.33
C THR A 17 -1.04 7.16 -12.52
N ARG A 18 -2.18 7.27 -13.21
CA ARG A 18 -3.52 7.19 -12.61
C ARG A 18 -4.07 5.78 -12.60
N HIS A 19 -3.45 4.87 -13.36
CA HIS A 19 -3.98 3.54 -13.57
C HIS A 19 -3.72 2.68 -12.34
N LEU A 20 -4.80 2.28 -11.68
CA LEU A 20 -4.80 1.24 -10.68
C LEU A 20 -5.98 0.32 -10.97
N ARG A 21 -5.71 -0.97 -11.12
CA ARG A 21 -6.74 -2.00 -11.16
C ARG A 21 -6.70 -2.80 -9.87
N ILE A 22 -7.80 -2.82 -9.14
CA ILE A 22 -7.95 -3.66 -7.96
C ILE A 22 -8.75 -4.89 -8.37
N GLY A 23 -8.22 -6.07 -8.03
CA GLY A 23 -8.76 -7.37 -8.38
C GLY A 23 -7.95 -8.47 -7.71
N PRO A 24 -7.91 -9.69 -8.27
CA PRO A 24 -7.07 -10.75 -7.74
C PRO A 24 -5.60 -10.33 -7.61
N THR A 25 -5.10 -9.64 -8.63
CA THR A 25 -3.84 -8.90 -8.61
C THR A 25 -4.15 -7.42 -8.49
N ILE A 26 -3.39 -6.70 -7.66
CA ILE A 26 -3.39 -5.24 -7.66
C ILE A 26 -2.38 -4.79 -8.72
N GLU A 27 -2.87 -4.11 -9.76
CA GLU A 27 -2.05 -3.68 -10.90
C GLU A 27 -1.90 -2.17 -10.90
N VAL A 28 -0.66 -1.69 -10.85
CA VAL A 28 -0.28 -0.28 -10.88
C VAL A 28 0.34 0.04 -12.22
N GLY A 29 -0.23 0.98 -12.97
CA GLY A 29 0.23 1.27 -14.33
C GLY A 29 -0.25 0.23 -15.36
N GLN A 30 -0.28 0.63 -16.63
CA GLN A 30 -0.66 -0.28 -17.71
C GLN A 30 0.58 -1.00 -18.25
N PRO A 31 0.45 -2.28 -18.64
CA PRO A 31 1.47 -2.93 -19.46
C PRO A 31 1.60 -2.21 -20.80
N LEU A 32 2.77 -2.29 -21.43
CA LEU A 32 2.93 -1.84 -22.82
C LEU A 32 2.02 -2.70 -23.71
N THR A 33 0.91 -2.15 -24.18
CA THR A 33 0.19 -2.72 -25.32
C THR A 33 0.85 -2.21 -26.58
N VAL A 34 1.67 -3.05 -27.20
CA VAL A 34 1.92 -2.95 -28.64
C VAL A 34 0.56 -3.16 -29.29
N GLU A 35 0.16 -2.28 -30.21
CA GLU A 35 -1.10 -2.31 -30.96
C GLU A 35 -2.32 -1.66 -30.26
N ASN A 36 -2.45 -0.33 -30.44
CA ASN A 36 -3.74 0.40 -30.46
C ASN A 36 -4.44 0.79 -29.13
N GLY A 37 -3.76 1.51 -28.21
CA GLY A 37 -4.41 2.23 -27.08
C GLY A 37 -3.58 3.42 -26.56
N PRO A 38 -4.17 4.46 -25.93
CA PRO A 38 -3.49 5.73 -25.70
C PRO A 38 -2.66 5.72 -24.40
N GLY A 39 -1.35 5.49 -24.54
CA GLY A 39 -0.35 5.81 -23.53
C GLY A 39 1.01 5.19 -23.86
N PRO A 40 2.12 5.94 -23.84
CA PRO A 40 3.43 5.32 -23.91
C PRO A 40 3.62 4.55 -22.60
N GLY A 41 3.68 3.22 -22.65
CA GLY A 41 4.15 2.44 -21.51
C GLY A 41 5.60 2.81 -21.16
N LEU A 42 6.15 2.18 -20.12
CA LEU A 42 7.53 2.47 -19.67
C LEU A 42 8.57 2.26 -20.78
N SER A 43 9.57 3.15 -20.84
CA SER A 43 10.76 2.92 -21.66
C SER A 43 11.50 1.65 -21.20
N GLU A 44 12.34 1.06 -22.06
CA GLU A 44 13.13 -0.11 -21.65
C GLU A 44 14.05 0.18 -20.46
N ASP A 45 14.58 1.40 -20.37
CA ASP A 45 15.40 1.85 -19.23
C ASP A 45 14.54 1.95 -17.96
N ASP A 46 13.34 2.52 -18.04
CA ASP A 46 12.41 2.59 -16.90
C ASP A 46 11.95 1.20 -16.45
N LYS A 47 11.77 0.25 -17.37
CA LYS A 47 11.45 -1.15 -17.00
C LYS A 47 12.59 -1.81 -16.23
N GLN A 48 13.83 -1.67 -16.70
CA GLN A 48 14.99 -2.21 -15.99
C GLN A 48 15.14 -1.57 -14.61
N GLN A 49 14.94 -0.26 -14.52
CA GLN A 49 15.01 0.48 -13.27
C GLN A 49 13.87 0.10 -12.32
N LEU A 50 12.65 -0.15 -12.84
CA LEU A 50 11.52 -0.66 -12.08
C LEU A 50 11.83 -2.03 -11.49
N SER A 51 12.29 -2.97 -12.32
CA SER A 51 12.63 -4.33 -11.88
C SER A 51 13.71 -4.33 -10.80
N TYR A 52 14.74 -3.50 -10.98
CA TYR A 52 15.77 -3.28 -9.96
C TYR A 52 15.17 -2.84 -8.62
N TRP A 53 14.32 -1.79 -8.62
CA TRP A 53 13.74 -1.28 -7.38
C TRP A 53 12.74 -2.25 -6.74
N LEU A 54 11.97 -2.99 -7.54
CA LEU A 54 11.09 -4.03 -7.04
C LEU A 54 11.91 -5.13 -6.34
N ASN A 55 13.05 -5.54 -6.89
CA ASN A 55 13.94 -6.50 -6.24
C ASN A 55 14.52 -5.96 -4.93
N GLU A 56 15.06 -4.75 -4.94
CA GLU A 56 15.67 -4.09 -3.76
C GLU A 56 14.68 -3.84 -2.62
N LEU A 57 13.41 -3.56 -2.95
CA LEU A 57 12.35 -3.36 -1.96
C LEU A 57 11.78 -4.68 -1.43
N GLY A 58 12.04 -5.81 -2.11
CA GLY A 58 11.63 -7.13 -1.70
C GLY A 58 12.32 -7.61 -0.40
N PRO A 59 11.93 -8.79 0.12
CA PRO A 59 10.88 -9.67 -0.39
C PRO A 59 9.47 -9.15 -0.10
N TYR A 60 8.51 -9.46 -0.98
CA TYR A 60 7.09 -9.12 -0.79
C TYR A 60 6.36 -10.26 -0.08
N ARG A 61 5.72 -9.95 1.05
CA ARG A 61 5.00 -10.98 1.82
C ARG A 61 3.56 -11.15 1.34
N LYS A 62 2.79 -10.06 1.19
CA LYS A 62 1.41 -10.08 0.68
C LYS A 62 1.39 -9.65 -0.80
N GLY A 63 0.46 -10.20 -1.57
CA GLY A 63 0.28 -9.96 -3.00
C GLY A 63 -0.86 -10.82 -3.55
N PRO A 64 -1.00 -10.98 -4.88
CA PRO A 64 -0.07 -10.54 -5.92
C PRO A 64 -0.18 -9.05 -6.26
N PHE A 65 0.94 -8.48 -6.70
CA PHE A 65 1.03 -7.14 -7.30
C PHE A 65 1.61 -7.24 -8.70
N SER A 66 1.18 -6.35 -9.59
CA SER A 66 1.79 -6.12 -10.91
C SER A 66 2.08 -4.64 -11.07
N PHE A 67 3.27 -4.28 -11.54
CA PHE A 67 3.67 -2.89 -11.78
C PHE A 67 4.03 -2.74 -13.24
N PHE A 68 3.24 -1.99 -14.00
CA PHE A 68 3.42 -1.78 -15.45
C PHE A 68 3.58 -3.09 -16.24
N GLY A 69 2.90 -4.15 -15.80
CA GLY A 69 2.97 -5.50 -16.36
C GLY A 69 4.05 -6.40 -15.77
N GLU A 70 4.91 -5.89 -14.88
CA GLU A 70 5.87 -6.71 -14.14
C GLU A 70 5.24 -7.33 -12.89
N GLU A 71 5.09 -8.65 -12.91
CA GLU A 71 4.54 -9.42 -11.79
C GLU A 71 5.54 -9.52 -10.62
N VAL A 72 5.08 -9.20 -9.42
CA VAL A 72 5.89 -9.29 -8.20
C VAL A 72 5.58 -10.58 -7.46
N ALA A 73 6.61 -11.42 -7.34
CA ALA A 73 6.53 -12.64 -6.54
C ALA A 73 6.25 -12.30 -5.07
N SER A 74 5.26 -12.96 -4.48
CA SER A 74 4.88 -12.77 -3.08
C SER A 74 4.70 -14.10 -2.36
N HIS A 75 5.01 -14.13 -1.06
CA HIS A 75 4.90 -15.36 -0.26
C HIS A 75 3.46 -15.85 -0.09
N TRP A 76 2.48 -14.93 -0.07
CA TRP A 76 1.08 -15.25 0.16
C TRP A 76 0.20 -14.76 -0.98
N ASN A 77 -0.60 -15.67 -1.54
CA ASN A 77 -1.77 -15.30 -2.33
C ASN A 77 -2.84 -14.69 -1.40
N SER A 78 -2.73 -13.38 -1.19
CA SER A 78 -3.57 -12.62 -0.26
C SER A 78 -4.98 -12.41 -0.80
N ASP A 79 -5.18 -12.52 -2.13
CA ASP A 79 -6.50 -12.51 -2.74
C ASP A 79 -7.36 -13.69 -2.29
N ALA A 80 -6.77 -14.88 -2.10
CA ALA A 80 -7.51 -16.05 -1.63
C ALA A 80 -8.18 -15.78 -0.26
N LYS A 81 -7.45 -15.13 0.66
CA LYS A 81 -8.02 -14.69 1.94
C LYS A 81 -9.04 -13.56 1.73
N TRP A 82 -8.73 -12.58 0.88
CA TRP A 82 -9.66 -11.48 0.62
C TRP A 82 -11.01 -11.97 0.10
N LYS A 83 -11.03 -12.86 -0.90
CA LYS A 83 -12.26 -13.47 -1.43
C LYS A 83 -13.12 -14.10 -0.35
N HIS A 84 -12.50 -14.72 0.65
CA HIS A 84 -13.21 -15.32 1.77
C HIS A 84 -13.78 -14.26 2.74
N CYS A 85 -13.01 -13.21 3.06
CA CYS A 85 -13.42 -12.18 4.00
C CYS A 85 -14.38 -11.13 3.41
N ASN A 86 -14.22 -10.81 2.12
CA ASN A 86 -14.88 -9.70 1.44
C ASN A 86 -16.41 -9.70 1.58
N PRO A 87 -17.14 -10.82 1.42
CA PRO A 87 -18.60 -10.82 1.54
C PRO A 87 -19.11 -10.35 2.91
N TYR A 88 -18.34 -10.56 3.97
CA TYR A 88 -18.71 -10.14 5.32
C TYR A 88 -18.32 -8.68 5.59
N LEU A 89 -17.14 -8.26 5.10
CA LEU A 89 -16.66 -6.88 5.25
C LEU A 89 -17.49 -5.90 4.42
N ALA A 90 -17.95 -6.31 3.24
CA ALA A 90 -18.73 -5.46 2.33
C ALA A 90 -20.10 -5.09 2.88
N GLU A 91 -20.66 -5.90 3.79
CA GLU A 91 -21.97 -5.65 4.42
C GLU A 91 -21.84 -4.86 5.74
N ASP A 92 -20.62 -4.65 6.26
CA ASP A 92 -20.40 -3.92 7.50
C ASP A 92 -20.43 -2.39 7.25
N PRO A 93 -21.45 -1.66 7.78
CA PRO A 93 -21.54 -0.21 7.57
C PRO A 93 -20.38 0.56 8.20
N ALA A 94 -19.76 0.04 9.27
CA ALA A 94 -18.58 0.65 9.87
C ALA A 94 -17.37 0.56 8.92
N ILE A 95 -17.23 -0.56 8.20
CA ILE A 95 -16.19 -0.70 7.16
C ILE A 95 -16.46 0.24 5.99
N ARG A 96 -17.70 0.35 5.51
CA ARG A 96 -18.04 1.18 4.34
C ARG A 96 -17.88 2.67 4.60
N SER A 97 -18.31 3.15 5.77
CA SER A 97 -18.46 4.59 6.02
C SER A 97 -17.68 5.14 7.22
N GLY A 98 -17.10 4.27 8.06
CA GLY A 98 -16.28 4.66 9.21
C GLY A 98 -14.77 4.67 8.93
N ASP A 99 -13.98 5.06 9.92
CA ASP A 99 -12.52 4.95 9.84
C ASP A 99 -12.09 3.49 10.12
N VAL A 100 -11.18 2.97 9.30
CA VAL A 100 -10.70 1.57 9.38
C VAL A 100 -9.21 1.55 9.68
N LEU A 101 -8.80 0.75 10.67
CA LEU A 101 -7.40 0.52 11.03
C LEU A 101 -7.03 -0.96 10.82
N ASP A 102 -6.11 -1.24 9.91
CA ASP A 102 -5.51 -2.58 9.73
C ASP A 102 -4.21 -2.69 10.56
N LEU A 103 -4.26 -3.52 11.60
CA LEU A 103 -3.13 -3.79 12.50
C LEU A 103 -2.26 -4.90 11.90
N GLY A 104 -0.97 -4.63 11.70
CA GLY A 104 -0.09 -5.56 10.96
C GLY A 104 -0.38 -5.55 9.46
N CYS A 105 -0.61 -4.34 8.93
CA CYS A 105 -1.02 -4.14 7.54
C CYS A 105 0.01 -4.65 6.52
N ASN A 106 1.26 -4.91 6.94
CA ASN A 106 2.34 -5.34 6.06
C ASN A 106 2.50 -4.34 4.91
N ASN A 107 2.79 -4.78 3.69
CA ASN A 107 3.01 -3.91 2.53
C ASN A 107 1.75 -3.21 1.97
N GLY A 108 0.64 -3.23 2.72
CA GLY A 108 -0.56 -2.48 2.40
C GLY A 108 -1.51 -3.11 1.39
N TYR A 109 -1.31 -4.38 0.98
CA TYR A 109 -2.21 -5.09 0.06
C TYR A 109 -3.70 -4.93 0.44
N TYR A 110 -4.06 -5.27 1.69
CA TYR A 110 -5.45 -5.16 2.15
C TYR A 110 -5.92 -3.71 2.36
N LEU A 111 -5.01 -2.76 2.61
CA LEU A 111 -5.38 -1.34 2.66
C LEU A 111 -5.92 -0.87 1.31
N ILE A 112 -5.30 -1.32 0.22
CA ILE A 112 -5.76 -1.02 -1.14
C ILE A 112 -7.06 -1.77 -1.44
N ARG A 113 -7.18 -3.06 -1.07
CA ARG A 113 -8.44 -3.82 -1.22
C ARG A 113 -9.61 -3.17 -0.48
N LEU A 114 -9.38 -2.63 0.71
CA LEU A 114 -10.39 -1.92 1.49
C LEU A 114 -10.96 -0.72 0.73
N LEU A 115 -10.20 -0.04 -0.14
CA LEU A 115 -10.72 1.06 -0.96
C LEU A 115 -11.91 0.64 -1.83
N GLU A 116 -11.96 -0.62 -2.29
CA GLU A 116 -13.10 -1.13 -3.08
C GLU A 116 -14.42 -1.10 -2.30
N LEU A 117 -14.35 -1.10 -0.96
CA LEU A 117 -15.50 -1.16 -0.07
C LEU A 117 -15.89 0.21 0.50
N LYS A 118 -15.01 1.22 0.39
CA LYS A 118 -15.20 2.52 1.03
C LYS A 118 -16.20 3.38 0.26
N GLN A 119 -17.13 3.98 1.01
CA GLN A 119 -17.98 5.10 0.57
C GLN A 119 -17.50 6.42 1.20
N SER A 120 -17.11 6.37 2.47
CA SER A 120 -16.58 7.50 3.23
C SER A 120 -15.67 7.01 4.36
N GLY A 121 -14.96 7.92 5.02
CA GLY A 121 -14.02 7.58 6.10
C GLY A 121 -12.64 7.22 5.56
N GLN A 122 -11.68 7.13 6.48
CA GLN A 122 -10.26 6.98 6.17
C GLN A 122 -9.78 5.55 6.42
N ILE A 123 -8.73 5.16 5.69
CA ILE A 123 -8.03 3.89 5.88
C ILE A 123 -6.67 4.18 6.50
N TYR A 124 -6.38 3.51 7.60
CA TYR A 124 -5.12 3.55 8.32
C TYR A 124 -4.49 2.17 8.33
N GLY A 125 -3.20 2.10 8.09
CA GLY A 125 -2.38 0.90 8.29
C GLY A 125 -1.37 1.14 9.39
N LEU A 126 -1.16 0.15 10.26
CA LEU A 126 -0.15 0.20 11.32
C LEU A 126 0.75 -1.02 11.20
N ASP A 127 2.05 -0.81 10.99
CA ASP A 127 3.05 -1.89 10.98
C ASP A 127 4.44 -1.33 11.33
N PRO A 128 5.17 -1.91 12.31
CA PRO A 128 6.46 -1.39 12.73
C PRO A 128 7.60 -1.71 11.75
N ALA A 129 7.41 -2.65 10.80
CA ALA A 129 8.52 -3.13 9.98
C ALA A 129 8.84 -2.13 8.83
N PRO A 130 10.05 -1.55 8.80
CA PRO A 130 10.42 -0.55 7.79
C PRO A 130 10.30 -1.00 6.33
N PRO A 131 10.60 -2.26 5.94
CA PRO A 131 10.43 -2.70 4.55
C PRO A 131 9.00 -2.52 4.03
N PHE A 132 7.99 -2.78 4.87
CA PHE A 132 6.60 -2.72 4.45
C PHE A 132 6.11 -1.28 4.25
N TYR A 133 6.54 -0.36 5.12
CA TYR A 133 6.34 1.06 4.89
C TYR A 133 6.99 1.50 3.57
N ARG A 134 8.23 1.08 3.31
CA ARG A 134 8.92 1.44 2.06
C ARG A 134 8.21 0.91 0.81
N GLN A 135 7.80 -0.35 0.82
CA GLN A 135 7.04 -0.98 -0.27
C GLN A 135 5.73 -0.21 -0.53
N PHE A 136 4.95 0.09 0.51
CA PHE A 136 3.70 0.82 0.36
C PHE A 136 3.93 2.27 -0.10
N ARG A 137 4.92 2.96 0.45
CA ARG A 137 5.28 4.34 0.04
C ARG A 137 5.76 4.42 -1.40
N PHE A 138 6.53 3.44 -1.87
CA PHE A 138 6.97 3.36 -3.26
C PHE A 138 5.77 3.26 -4.20
N LEU A 139 4.80 2.37 -3.91
CA LEU A 139 3.53 2.28 -4.64
C LEU A 139 2.74 3.60 -4.57
N GLN A 140 2.64 4.22 -3.39
CA GLN A 140 1.96 5.50 -3.26
C GLN A 140 2.61 6.58 -4.15
N GLU A 141 3.94 6.67 -4.24
CA GLU A 141 4.60 7.71 -5.05
C GLU A 141 4.49 7.49 -6.57
N MET A 142 4.26 6.24 -7.01
CA MET A 142 3.91 5.90 -8.41
C MET A 142 2.52 6.38 -8.81
N LEU A 143 1.62 6.56 -7.85
CA LEU A 143 0.28 7.06 -8.12
C LEU A 143 0.26 8.59 -8.08
N GLU A 144 -0.52 9.20 -8.97
CA GLU A 144 -0.66 10.66 -8.99
C GLU A 144 -1.12 11.21 -7.62
N PRO A 145 -0.70 12.43 -7.23
CA PRO A 145 -1.02 13.01 -5.92
C PRO A 145 -2.51 13.00 -5.51
N GLY A 146 -3.44 13.07 -6.48
CA GLY A 146 -4.89 13.03 -6.22
C GLY A 146 -5.51 11.63 -6.15
N HIS A 147 -4.74 10.57 -6.37
CA HIS A 147 -5.25 9.20 -6.41
C HIS A 147 -5.69 8.73 -5.00
N PRO A 148 -6.83 8.03 -4.82
CA PRO A 148 -7.35 7.64 -3.49
C PRO A 148 -6.36 6.88 -2.60
N VAL A 149 -5.51 6.02 -3.17
CA VAL A 149 -4.43 5.32 -2.45
C VAL A 149 -3.46 6.27 -1.73
N ARG A 150 -3.26 7.50 -2.23
CA ARG A 150 -2.42 8.53 -1.57
C ARG A 150 -3.03 9.01 -0.24
N ASN A 151 -4.34 8.86 -0.07
CA ASN A 151 -5.05 9.25 1.15
C ASN A 151 -4.96 8.18 2.25
N ILE A 152 -4.57 6.96 1.92
CA ILE A 152 -4.33 5.90 2.91
C ILE A 152 -3.13 6.32 3.78
N LYS A 153 -3.31 6.31 5.10
CA LYS A 153 -2.28 6.68 6.07
C LYS A 153 -1.59 5.43 6.60
N PHE A 154 -0.32 5.25 6.25
CA PHE A 154 0.52 4.20 6.82
C PHE A 154 1.32 4.77 8.00
N ILE A 155 1.18 4.16 9.17
CA ILE A 155 1.86 4.54 10.40
C ILE A 155 2.94 3.48 10.68
N PRO A 156 4.24 3.82 10.58
CA PRO A 156 5.34 2.88 10.80
C PRO A 156 5.61 2.69 12.31
N ALA A 157 4.64 2.11 13.02
CA ALA A 157 4.70 1.87 14.46
C ALA A 157 3.97 0.58 14.83
N ASP A 158 4.15 0.12 16.06
CA ASP A 158 3.38 -1.00 16.60
C ASP A 158 2.10 -0.51 17.33
N HIS A 159 1.29 -1.46 17.79
CA HIS A 159 0.04 -1.18 18.49
C HIS A 159 0.21 -0.41 19.83
N GLN A 160 1.42 -0.37 20.41
CA GLN A 160 1.64 0.40 21.64
C GLN A 160 1.53 1.90 21.40
N ALA A 161 1.80 2.36 20.16
CA ALA A 161 1.61 3.75 19.76
C ALA A 161 0.14 4.22 19.84
N LEU A 162 -0.82 3.29 19.90
CA LEU A 162 -2.25 3.60 20.06
C LEU A 162 -2.64 3.84 21.52
N LYS A 163 -1.78 3.50 22.49
CA LYS A 163 -2.03 3.80 23.90
C LYS A 163 -1.86 5.30 24.07
N GLY A 164 -2.98 6.00 24.30
CA GLY A 164 -2.99 7.44 24.61
C GLY A 164 -2.10 7.76 25.82
N PRO A 165 -1.81 9.05 26.09
CA PRO A 165 -0.96 9.45 27.21
C PRO A 165 -1.47 8.79 28.49
N GLN A 166 -0.61 7.98 29.13
CA GLN A 166 -0.94 7.40 30.42
C GLN A 166 -1.16 8.56 31.39
N LYS A 167 -2.38 8.70 31.91
CA LYS A 167 -2.64 9.61 33.03
C LYS A 167 -1.69 9.16 34.16
N ARG A 168 -0.69 9.98 34.49
CA ARG A 168 0.13 9.77 35.69
C ARG A 168 -0.85 9.77 36.87
N THR A 169 -1.07 8.62 37.48
CA THR A 169 -1.71 8.54 38.79
C THR A 169 -0.75 9.21 39.77
N ALA A 170 -1.07 10.44 40.17
CA ALA A 170 -0.42 11.06 41.31
C ALA A 170 -0.67 10.16 42.51
N GLY A 171 0.39 9.58 43.06
CA GLY A 171 0.32 8.79 44.28
C GLY A 171 -0.27 9.64 45.39
N LEU A 172 -1.41 9.20 45.92
CA LEU A 172 -1.90 9.62 47.23
C LEU A 172 -0.93 9.04 48.26
N ASN A 173 0.04 9.85 48.69
CA ASN A 173 0.79 9.59 49.91
C ASN A 173 -0.17 9.82 51.08
N HIS A 174 -0.76 8.75 51.60
CA HIS A 174 -1.39 8.79 52.92
C HIS A 174 -0.28 8.87 53.96
N SER A 175 -0.29 9.98 54.68
CA SER A 175 0.52 10.28 55.87
C SER A 175 0.06 9.46 57.07
#